data_AF-A0AAD4BHY2-F1
#
_entry.id   AF-A0AAD4BHY2-F1
#
_cell.length_a   1.000
_cell.length_b   1.000
_cell.length_c   1.000
_cell.angle_alpha   90.00
_cell.angle_beta   90.00
_cell.angle_gamma   90.00
#
_symmetry.space_group_name_H-M   'P 1'
#
loop_
_entity.id
_entity.type
_entity.pdbx_description
1 polymer ?
#
loop_
_entity_poly.entity_id
_entity_poly.type
_entity_poly.pdbx_seq_one_letter_code
_entity_poly.pdbx_strand_id
1 'polypeptide(L)'
;VYRVHWLRAKATKDRWREEVEILKAEFQWTVNFFNKHAEDWTHLAVDSQTKGQHGAASYAARQSAMYGQLRDQCQISLESHHPARATRNISSPF
;
A
#
# COMPACT_ATOMS: atom_id res chain seq x y z
N VAL A 1 16.65 28.12 29.86
CA VAL A 1 16.42 28.12 28.39
C VAL A 1 16.68 26.75 27.76
N TYR A 2 17.77 26.04 28.10
CA TYR A 2 18.12 24.70 27.56
C TYR A 2 17.01 23.61 27.65
N ARG A 3 16.30 23.54 28.78
CA ARG A 3 15.20 22.56 29.00
C ARG A 3 14.04 22.71 28.01
N VAL A 4 13.68 23.93 27.62
CA VAL A 4 12.59 24.20 26.67
C VAL A 4 12.98 23.78 25.25
N HIS A 5 14.23 24.01 24.85
CA HIS A 5 14.73 23.55 23.56
C HIS A 5 14.74 22.02 23.45
N TRP A 6 15.17 21.32 24.52
CA TRP A 6 15.13 19.87 24.56
C TRP A 6 13.70 19.31 24.47
N LEU A 7 12.74 19.89 25.21
CA LEU A 7 11.34 19.45 25.16
C LEU A 7 10.74 19.64 23.77
N ARG A 8 11.03 20.75 23.09
CA ARG A 8 10.57 20.99 21.70
C ARG A 8 11.19 19.99 20.73
N ALA A 9 12.50 19.77 20.81
CA ALA A 9 13.19 18.78 19.96
C ALA A 9 12.64 17.37 20.17
N LYS A 10 12.37 16.99 21.43
CA LYS A 10 11.74 15.71 21.76
C LYS A 10 10.33 15.59 21.17
N ALA A 11 9.48 16.60 21.36
CA ALA A 11 8.12 16.61 20.81
C ALA A 11 8.11 16.52 19.27
N THR A 12 9.04 17.21 18.61
CA THR A 12 9.22 17.08 17.15
C THR A 12 9.62 15.67 16.76
N LYS A 13 10.60 15.07 17.45
CA LYS A 13 11.01 13.68 17.20
C LYS A 13 9.86 12.69 17.40
N ASP A 14 9.10 12.83 18.48
CA ASP A 14 7.98 11.95 18.79
C ASP A 14 6.89 12.07 17.72
N ARG A 15 6.57 13.29 17.26
CA ARG A 15 5.64 13.51 16.14
C ARG A 15 6.11 12.85 14.84
N TRP A 16 7.38 13.03 14.46
CA TRP A 16 7.90 12.39 13.24
C TRP A 16 7.80 10.85 13.32
N ARG A 17 8.02 10.29 14.51
CA ARG A 17 7.85 8.84 14.71
C ARG A 17 6.39 8.42 14.56
N GLU A 18 5.46 9.17 15.13
CA GLU A 18 4.02 8.92 14.98
C GLU A 18 3.58 9.02 13.51
N GLU A 19 3.99 10.07 12.79
CA GLU A 19 3.70 10.25 11.36
C GLU A 19 4.21 9.09 10.52
N VAL A 20 5.42 8.58 10.81
CA VAL A 20 5.96 7.40 10.12
C VAL A 20 5.09 6.15 10.37
N GLU A 21 4.61 5.94 11.59
CA GLU A 21 3.74 4.80 11.89
C GLU A 21 2.35 4.94 11.26
N ILE A 22 1.78 6.15 11.24
CA ILE A 22 0.52 6.45 10.55
C ILE A 22 0.66 6.17 9.06
N LEU A 23 1.71 6.68 8.41
CA LEU A 23 1.93 6.46 6.98
C LEU A 23 2.05 4.97 6.66
N LYS A 24 2.78 4.18 7.46
CA LYS A 24 2.85 2.72 7.27
C LYS A 24 1.47 2.07 7.35
N ALA A 25 0.66 2.47 8.33
CA ALA A 25 -0.69 1.96 8.50
C ALA A 25 -1.59 2.34 7.32
N GLU A 26 -1.54 3.58 6.84
CA GLU A 26 -2.30 4.06 5.67
C GLU A 26 -1.89 3.33 4.39
N PHE A 27 -0.60 3.07 4.18
CA PHE A 27 -0.11 2.26 3.06
C PHE A 27 -0.67 0.84 3.12
N GLN A 28 -0.60 0.18 4.27
CA GLN A 28 -1.14 -1.16 4.43
C GLN A 28 -2.66 -1.17 4.20
N TRP A 29 -3.36 -0.15 4.69
CA TRP A 29 -4.80 -0.01 4.49
C TRP A 29 -5.15 0.18 3.01
N THR A 30 -4.37 0.95 2.27
CA THR A 30 -4.55 1.15 0.83
C THR A 30 -4.37 -0.14 0.04
N VAL A 31 -3.32 -0.94 0.36
CA VAL A 31 -3.11 -2.27 -0.24
C VAL A 31 -4.30 -3.19 0.05
N ASN A 32 -4.79 -3.19 1.30
CA ASN A 32 -5.94 -3.99 1.70
C ASN A 32 -7.23 -3.54 1.00
N PHE A 33 -7.41 -2.23 0.82
CA PHE A 33 -8.55 -1.66 0.11
C PHE A 33 -8.59 -2.14 -1.35
N PHE A 34 -7.46 -2.08 -2.07
CA PHE A 34 -7.41 -2.56 -3.45
C PHE A 34 -7.60 -4.08 -3.54
N ASN A 35 -7.00 -4.85 -2.63
CA ASN A 35 -7.26 -6.29 -2.53
C ASN A 35 -8.74 -6.60 -2.40
N LYS A 36 -9.40 -5.98 -1.41
CA LYS A 36 -10.82 -6.20 -1.13
C LYS A 36 -11.70 -5.88 -2.34
N HIS A 37 -11.40 -4.78 -3.03
CA HIS A 37 -12.13 -4.43 -4.24
C HIS A 37 -11.88 -5.40 -5.39
N ALA A 38 -10.65 -5.87 -5.58
CA ALA A 38 -10.35 -6.88 -6.59
C ALA A 38 -11.14 -8.18 -6.34
N GLU A 39 -11.20 -8.63 -5.08
CA GLU A 39 -12.00 -9.79 -4.67
C GLU A 39 -13.49 -9.57 -4.93
N ASP A 40 -14.05 -8.43 -4.52
CA ASP A 40 -15.47 -8.11 -4.72
C ASP A 40 -15.85 -8.12 -6.21
N TRP A 41 -15.01 -7.52 -7.07
CA TRP A 41 -15.23 -7.55 -8.51
C TRP A 41 -15.07 -8.95 -9.11
N THR A 42 -14.19 -9.78 -8.55
CA THR A 42 -14.03 -11.19 -8.95
C THR A 42 -15.29 -11.99 -8.64
N HIS A 43 -15.82 -11.84 -7.43
CA HIS A 43 -17.10 -12.44 -7.04
C HIS A 43 -18.24 -11.99 -7.96
N LEU A 44 -18.35 -10.69 -8.23
CA LEU A 44 -19.37 -10.17 -9.13
C LEU A 44 -19.22 -10.73 -10.56
N ALA A 45 -18.00 -10.89 -11.06
CA ALA A 45 -17.77 -11.47 -12.37
C ALA A 45 -18.29 -12.92 -12.46
N VAL A 46 -18.03 -13.73 -11.43
CA VAL A 46 -18.52 -15.12 -11.33
C VAL A 46 -20.06 -15.15 -11.26
N ASP A 47 -20.66 -14.28 -10.45
CA ASP A 47 -22.11 -14.19 -10.32
C ASP A 47 -22.78 -13.78 -11.63
N SER A 48 -22.25 -12.76 -12.31
CA SER A 48 -22.75 -12.31 -13.62
C SER A 48 -22.59 -13.40 -14.68
N GLN A 49 -21.48 -14.14 -14.67
CA GLN A 49 -21.28 -15.26 -15.59
C GLN A 49 -22.31 -16.36 -15.36
N THR A 50 -22.58 -16.70 -14.10
CA THR A 50 -23.60 -17.70 -13.71
C THR A 50 -25.01 -17.29 -14.15
N LYS A 51 -25.29 -15.98 -14.16
CA LYS A 51 -26.56 -15.40 -14.65
C LYS A 51 -26.63 -15.24 -16.18
N GLY A 52 -25.59 -15.66 -16.93
CA GLY A 52 -25.53 -15.49 -18.39
C GLY A 52 -25.28 -14.05 -18.86
N GLN A 53 -24.89 -13.16 -17.94
CA GLN A 53 -24.65 -11.74 -18.21
C GLN A 53 -23.20 -11.50 -18.62
N HIS A 54 -22.79 -12.04 -19.78
CA HIS A 54 -21.38 -12.06 -20.20
C HIS A 54 -20.72 -10.67 -20.31
N GLY A 55 -21.48 -9.64 -20.69
CA GLY A 55 -20.98 -8.25 -20.73
C GLY A 55 -20.62 -7.72 -19.34
N ALA A 56 -21.51 -7.93 -18.37
CA ALA A 56 -21.28 -7.55 -16.97
C ALA A 56 -20.11 -8.34 -16.36
N ALA A 57 -20.04 -9.64 -16.65
CA ALA A 57 -18.95 -10.51 -16.21
C ALA A 57 -17.59 -10.03 -16.75
N SER A 58 -17.52 -9.67 -18.03
CA SER A 58 -16.30 -9.15 -18.67
C SER A 58 -15.85 -7.83 -18.07
N TYR A 59 -16.79 -6.92 -17.81
CA TYR A 59 -16.49 -5.63 -17.17
C TYR A 59 -15.99 -5.82 -15.73
N ALA A 60 -16.66 -6.67 -14.95
CA ALA A 60 -16.27 -6.97 -13.57
C ALA A 60 -14.87 -7.61 -13.51
N ALA A 61 -14.57 -8.55 -14.42
CA ALA A 61 -13.23 -9.13 -14.53
C ALA A 61 -12.15 -8.08 -14.83
N ARG A 62 -12.44 -7.11 -15.71
CA ARG A 62 -11.54 -5.97 -15.98
C ARG A 62 -11.32 -5.12 -14.73
N GLN A 63 -12.37 -4.83 -13.96
CA GLN A 63 -12.24 -4.05 -12.72
C GLN A 63 -11.39 -4.78 -11.69
N SER A 64 -11.60 -6.09 -11.51
CA SER A 64 -10.76 -6.92 -10.64
C SER A 64 -9.28 -6.83 -11.02
N ALA A 65 -8.96 -6.98 -12.31
CA ALA A 65 -7.59 -6.87 -12.80
C ALA A 65 -6.98 -5.47 -12.56
N MET A 66 -7.74 -4.40 -12.76
CA MET A 66 -7.29 -3.03 -12.49
C MET A 66 -6.92 -2.84 -11.00
N TYR A 67 -7.78 -3.28 -10.08
CA TYR A 67 -7.50 -3.19 -8.65
C TYR A 67 -6.30 -4.06 -8.24
N GLY A 68 -6.15 -5.24 -8.84
CA GLY A 68 -4.95 -6.07 -8.68
C GLY A 68 -3.68 -5.33 -9.10
N GLN A 69 -3.69 -4.64 -10.24
CA GLN A 69 -2.55 -3.84 -10.70
C GLN A 69 -2.22 -2.68 -9.74
N LEU A 70 -3.23 -1.97 -9.25
CA LEU A 70 -3.03 -0.87 -8.29
C LEU A 70 -2.42 -1.36 -6.98
N ARG A 71 -2.89 -2.51 -6.47
CA ARG A 71 -2.30 -3.17 -5.30
C ARG A 71 -0.82 -3.48 -5.53
N ASP A 72 -0.50 -4.13 -6.66
CA ASP A 72 0.87 -4.56 -6.95
C ASP A 72 1.80 -3.35 -7.08
N GLN A 73 1.34 -2.26 -7.71
CA GLN A 73 2.08 -1.00 -7.79
C GLN A 73 2.34 -0.40 -6.40
N CYS A 74 1.35 -0.40 -5.50
CA CYS A 74 1.52 0.06 -4.14
C CYS A 74 2.56 -0.77 -3.37
N GLN A 75 2.51 -2.10 -3.50
CA GLN A 75 3.49 -3.00 -2.86
C GLN A 75 4.91 -2.78 -3.38
N ILE A 76 5.08 -2.66 -4.70
CA ILE A 76 6.39 -2.35 -5.31
C ILE A 76 6.93 -1.00 -4.83
N SER A 77 6.07 0.02 -4.76
CA SER A 77 6.45 1.34 -4.24
C SER A 77 6.93 1.24 -2.78
N LEU A 78 6.22 0.47 -1.94
CA LEU A 78 6.60 0.23 -0.55
C LEU A 78 7.96 -0.48 -0.42
N GLU A 79 8.17 -1.54 -1.21
CA GLU A 79 9.42 -2.32 -1.19
C GLU A 79 10.62 -1.51 -1.70
N SER A 80 10.41 -0.65 -2.70
CA SER A 80 11.46 0.23 -3.23
C SER A 80 11.89 1.32 -2.25
N HIS A 81 10.97 1.81 -1.42
CA HIS A 81 11.22 2.85 -0.42
C HIS A 81 11.64 2.28 0.95
N HIS A 82 11.67 0.95 1.11
CA HIS A 82 12.12 0.31 2.34
C HIS A 82 13.65 0.50 2.52
N PRO A 83 14.12 1.13 3.63
CA PRO A 83 15.51 1.58 3.79
C PRO A 83 16.55 0.44 3.78
N ALA A 84 16.13 -0.82 4.01
CA ALA A 84 17.02 -1.98 3.96
C ALA A 84 17.60 -2.30 2.56
N ARG A 85 17.02 -1.76 1.47
CA ARG A 85 17.55 -1.97 0.11
C ARG A 85 18.62 -0.95 -0.27
N ALA A 86 18.65 0.23 0.38
CA ALA A 86 19.68 1.25 0.19
C ALA A 86 21.05 0.84 0.74
N THR A 87 21.10 -0.06 1.72
CA THR A 87 22.36 -0.53 2.33
C THR A 87 22.97 -1.74 1.61
N ARG A 88 22.24 -2.45 0.74
CA ARG A 88 22.77 -3.59 -0.03
C ARG A 88 23.72 -3.20 -1.18
N ASN A 89 23.68 -1.95 -1.64
CA ASN A 89 24.54 -1.48 -2.74
C ASN A 89 25.86 -0.85 -2.29
N ILE A 90 26.16 -0.80 -0.98
CA ILE A 90 27.39 -0.16 -0.45
C ILE A 90 28.42 -1.21 0.04
N SER A 91 28.08 -2.50 0.07
CA SER A 91 29.01 -3.58 0.42
C SER A 91 29.38 -4.44 -0.80
N SER A 92 30.07 -3.85 -1.78
CA SER A 92 30.88 -4.59 -2.76
C SER A 92 32.34 -4.30 -2.45
N PRO A 93 33.17 -5.30 -2.09
CA PRO A 93 34.53 -5.08 -1.66
C PRO A 93 35.42 -4.84 -2.88
N PHE A 94 36.00 -3.64 -2.95
CA PHE A 94 37.37 -3.48 -3.43
C PHE A 94 38.29 -3.50 -2.22
#